data_AF-A0A0N4WC52-F1
#
_entry.id   AF-A0A0N4WC52-F1
#
_cell.length_a   1.000
_cell.length_b   1.000
_cell.length_c   1.000
_cell.angle_alpha   90.00
_cell.angle_beta   90.00
_cell.angle_gamma   90.00
#
_symmetry.space_group_name_H-M   'P 1'
#
loop_
_entity.id
_entity.type
_entity.pdbx_description
1 polymer ?
#
loop_
_entity_poly.entity_id
_entity_poly.type
_entity_poly.pdbx_seq_one_letter_code
_entity_poly.pdbx_strand_id
1 'polypeptide(L)'
;MADEHHDDEHFASAESGAAATFPKQCSALRKNEHVMIKGRPCKIVEMSTSKTGKHGHAKVHLVALDIFTNKKLEDICPSTHNMDVPVVKRREFILMSIEDGFCSLMDPETCDLKDDLKMPEGELGTQIKEALDKDEGSVLVS
;
A
#
# COMPACT_ATOMS: atom_id res chain seq x y z
N MET A 1 56.12 10.00 13.58
CA MET A 1 55.05 10.63 14.39
C MET A 1 54.76 11.96 13.73
N ALA A 2 53.59 12.30 13.21
CA ALA A 2 52.25 11.74 13.11
C ALA A 2 51.69 12.35 11.79
N ASP A 3 50.55 12.04 11.17
CA ASP A 3 49.29 11.46 11.60
C ASP A 3 48.53 11.19 10.29
N GLU A 4 48.04 9.96 10.06
CA GLU A 4 47.16 9.61 8.94
C GLU A 4 45.73 10.06 9.28
N HIS A 5 45.19 11.06 8.57
CA HIS A 5 43.77 11.40 8.64
C HIS A 5 43.02 10.72 7.50
N HIS A 6 42.33 9.64 7.84
CA HIS A 6 41.33 8.93 7.04
C HIS A 6 40.03 9.75 7.13
N ASP A 7 39.64 10.43 6.05
CA ASP A 7 38.31 11.03 5.94
C ASP A 7 37.32 9.93 5.52
N ASP A 8 36.63 9.37 6.52
CA ASP A 8 35.46 8.49 6.37
C ASP A 8 34.31 9.32 5.75
N GLU A 9 34.28 9.38 4.41
CA GLU A 9 33.15 9.90 3.63
C GLU A 9 31.93 8.98 3.83
N HIS A 10 31.20 9.22 4.91
CA HIS A 10 29.94 8.56 5.23
C HIS A 10 28.88 9.00 4.21
N PHE A 11 28.83 8.33 3.07
CA PHE A 11 27.81 8.50 2.03
C PHE A 11 26.43 8.21 2.64
N ALA A 12 25.75 9.26 3.12
CA ALA A 12 24.35 9.18 3.47
C ALA A 12 23.57 8.96 2.18
N SER A 13 23.13 7.72 1.94
CA SER A 13 22.16 7.41 0.88
C SER A 13 20.95 8.34 1.04
N ALA A 14 20.86 9.33 0.16
CA ALA A 14 19.71 10.22 0.08
C ALA A 14 18.51 9.38 -0.37
N GLU A 15 17.70 8.95 0.59
CA GLU A 15 16.45 8.27 0.32
C GLU A 15 15.55 9.29 -0.40
N SER A 16 15.49 9.18 -1.72
CA SER A 16 14.68 10.04 -2.57
C SER A 16 13.23 9.77 -2.23
N GLY A 17 12.69 10.57 -1.31
CA GLY A 17 11.37 10.41 -0.71
C GLY A 17 10.29 10.62 -1.75
N ALA A 18 9.98 9.57 -2.52
CA ALA A 18 8.78 9.52 -3.34
C ALA A 18 7.58 9.74 -2.41
N ALA A 19 6.77 10.76 -2.70
CA ALA A 19 5.60 11.05 -1.89
C ALA A 19 4.70 9.81 -1.80
N ALA A 20 4.36 9.39 -0.58
CA ALA A 20 3.50 8.23 -0.34
C ALA A 20 2.08 8.43 -0.89
N THR A 21 1.68 9.69 -1.09
CA THR A 21 0.40 10.09 -1.65
C THR A 21 0.61 11.17 -2.71
N PHE A 22 -0.35 11.29 -3.61
CA PHE A 22 -0.46 12.42 -4.54
C PHE A 22 -1.86 13.03 -4.48
N PRO A 23 -2.00 14.36 -4.60
CA PRO A 23 -3.30 15.00 -4.59
C PRO A 23 -4.03 14.72 -5.91
N LYS A 24 -5.31 14.34 -5.81
CA LYS A 24 -6.22 14.19 -6.95
C LYS A 24 -7.56 14.82 -6.62
N GLN A 25 -8.15 15.53 -7.57
CA GLN A 25 -9.44 16.16 -7.37
C GLN A 25 -10.53 15.10 -7.11
N CYS A 26 -11.40 15.34 -6.11
CA CYS A 26 -12.47 14.43 -5.68
C CYS A 26 -13.40 14.03 -6.85
N SER A 27 -13.68 14.91 -7.82
CA SER A 27 -14.44 14.58 -9.04
C SER A 27 -13.70 13.69 -10.05
N ALA A 28 -12.37 13.62 -9.99
CA ALA A 28 -11.56 12.79 -10.85
C ALA A 28 -11.40 11.36 -10.30
N LEU A 29 -11.82 11.11 -9.06
CA LEU A 29 -11.85 9.77 -8.48
C LEU A 29 -12.85 8.87 -9.20
N ARG A 30 -12.57 7.57 -9.24
CA ARG A 30 -13.42 6.55 -9.87
C ARG A 30 -13.60 5.33 -8.95
N LYS A 31 -14.62 4.53 -9.24
CA LYS A 31 -14.83 3.23 -8.57
C LYS A 31 -13.60 2.34 -8.79
N ASN A 32 -13.21 1.60 -7.76
CA ASN A 32 -11.99 0.78 -7.66
C ASN A 32 -10.67 1.55 -7.62
N GLU A 33 -10.66 2.89 -7.61
CA GLU A 33 -9.44 3.64 -7.29
C GLU A 33 -9.16 3.66 -5.79
N HIS A 34 -7.95 4.06 -5.43
CA HIS A 34 -7.55 4.26 -4.04
C HIS A 34 -7.72 5.71 -3.62
N VAL A 35 -8.01 5.91 -2.35
CA VAL A 35 -8.10 7.23 -1.72
C VAL A 35 -7.76 7.12 -0.24
N MET A 36 -7.12 8.14 0.31
CA MET A 36 -6.87 8.25 1.73
C MET A 36 -8.13 8.80 2.42
N ILE A 37 -8.71 8.01 3.33
CA ILE A 37 -9.81 8.45 4.18
C ILE A 37 -9.33 8.39 5.63
N LYS A 38 -9.32 9.53 6.33
CA LYS A 38 -8.86 9.65 7.73
C LYS A 38 -7.46 9.04 7.95
N GLY A 39 -6.55 9.25 7.00
CA GLY A 39 -5.18 8.74 7.05
C GLY A 39 -5.03 7.25 6.74
N ARG A 40 -6.10 6.56 6.29
CA ARG A 40 -6.05 5.14 5.90
C ARG A 40 -6.21 4.97 4.40
N PRO A 41 -5.37 4.16 3.75
CA PRO A 41 -5.52 3.84 2.34
C PRO A 41 -6.74 2.94 2.15
N CYS A 42 -7.71 3.41 1.37
CA CYS A 42 -8.96 2.71 1.12
C CYS A 42 -9.19 2.56 -0.38
N LYS A 43 -9.84 1.48 -0.79
CA LYS A 43 -10.32 1.26 -2.16
C LYS A 43 -11.79 1.67 -2.28
N ILE A 44 -12.09 2.56 -3.21
CA ILE A 44 -13.45 3.07 -3.45
C ILE A 44 -14.33 1.95 -4.00
N VAL A 45 -15.37 1.57 -3.27
CA VAL A 45 -16.36 0.58 -3.71
C VAL A 45 -17.60 1.23 -4.31
N GLU A 46 -17.95 2.43 -3.86
CA GLU A 46 -19.11 3.17 -4.33
C GLU A 46 -18.84 4.69 -4.26
N MET A 47 -19.36 5.42 -5.24
CA MET A 47 -19.23 6.86 -5.35
C MET A 47 -20.55 7.43 -5.85
N SER A 48 -21.10 8.40 -5.12
CA SER A 48 -22.31 9.13 -5.48
C SER A 48 -22.03 10.62 -5.52
N THR A 49 -22.57 11.33 -6.50
CA THR A 49 -22.44 12.80 -6.60
C THR A 49 -23.81 13.44 -6.45
N SER A 50 -23.94 14.34 -5.49
CA SER A 50 -25.16 15.10 -5.21
C SER A 50 -24.97 16.57 -5.54
N LYS A 51 -25.97 17.20 -6.16
CA LYS A 51 -26.00 18.65 -6.38
C LYS A 51 -26.68 19.31 -5.18
N THR A 52 -26.02 20.29 -4.56
CA THR A 52 -26.62 21.04 -3.44
C THR A 52 -27.42 22.24 -3.98
N GLY A 53 -28.64 22.01 -4.43
CA GLY A 53 -29.55 23.08 -4.88
C GLY A 53 -29.11 23.82 -6.16
N LYS A 54 -29.72 24.99 -6.41
CA LYS A 54 -29.61 25.74 -7.69
C LYS A 54 -28.23 26.36 -7.96
N HIS A 55 -27.49 26.72 -6.92
CA HIS A 55 -26.18 27.38 -7.02
C HIS A 55 -25.06 26.66 -6.24
N GLY A 56 -25.34 25.53 -5.59
CA GLY A 56 -24.34 24.87 -4.74
C GLY A 56 -23.42 23.95 -5.52
N HIS A 57 -22.18 23.85 -5.03
CA HIS A 57 -21.19 22.92 -5.54
C HIS A 57 -21.66 21.47 -5.36
N ALA A 58 -21.24 20.60 -6.26
CA ALA A 58 -21.51 19.19 -6.13
C ALA A 58 -20.75 18.62 -4.93
N LYS A 59 -21.41 17.78 -4.14
CA LYS A 59 -20.81 17.01 -3.05
C LYS A 59 -20.73 15.56 -3.48
N VAL A 60 -19.56 14.97 -3.33
CA VAL A 60 -19.32 13.56 -3.60
C VAL A 60 -19.38 12.81 -2.27
N HIS A 61 -20.21 11.77 -2.20
CA HIS A 61 -20.20 10.78 -1.15
C HIS A 61 -19.38 9.59 -1.64
N LEU A 62 -18.31 9.29 -0.92
CA LEU A 62 -17.39 8.20 -1.18
C LEU A 62 -17.60 7.12 -0.14
N VAL A 63 -17.71 5.88 -0.61
CA VAL A 63 -17.71 4.69 0.22
C VAL A 63 -16.51 3.84 -0.22
N ALA A 64 -15.63 3.56 0.72
CA ALA A 64 -14.40 2.81 0.47
C ALA A 64 -14.19 1.72 1.52
N LEU A 65 -13.38 0.72 1.18
CA LEU A 65 -12.93 -0.32 2.09
C LEU A 65 -11.43 -0.13 2.35
N ASP A 66 -11.03 -0.13 3.62
CA ASP A 66 -9.62 -0.16 4.01
C ASP A 66 -8.95 -1.41 3.41
N ILE A 67 -7.83 -1.22 2.69
CA ILE A 67 -7.16 -2.32 1.96
C ILE A 67 -6.47 -3.33 2.90
N PHE A 68 -6.21 -2.94 4.15
CA PHE A 68 -5.56 -3.81 5.15
C PHE A 68 -6.58 -4.44 6.08
N THR A 69 -7.54 -3.64 6.56
CA THR A 69 -8.50 -4.11 7.57
C THR A 69 -9.85 -4.54 7.01
N ASN A 70 -10.11 -4.32 5.71
CA ASN A 70 -11.40 -4.51 5.05
C ASN A 70 -12.57 -3.76 5.72
N LYS A 71 -12.28 -2.79 6.60
CA LYS A 71 -13.31 -1.99 7.26
C LYS A 71 -13.88 -0.96 6.29
N LYS A 72 -15.21 -0.84 6.29
CA LYS A 72 -15.92 0.17 5.52
C LYS A 72 -15.73 1.56 6.12
N LEU A 73 -15.32 2.51 5.29
CA LEU A 73 -15.13 3.90 5.62
C LEU A 73 -15.88 4.76 4.60
N GLU A 74 -16.49 5.83 5.08
CA GLU A 74 -17.29 6.75 4.27
C GLU A 74 -16.80 8.18 4.48
N ASP A 75 -16.84 8.98 3.42
CA ASP A 75 -16.47 10.38 3.45
C ASP A 75 -17.32 11.21 2.48
N ILE A 76 -17.46 12.50 2.78
CA ILE A 76 -18.19 13.46 1.94
C ILE A 76 -17.28 14.64 1.62
N CYS A 77 -16.74 14.66 0.40
CA CYS A 77 -15.91 15.77 -0.10
C CYS A 77 -16.66 16.61 -1.15
N PRO A 78 -16.54 17.94 -1.13
CA PRO A 78 -16.89 18.77 -2.27
C PRO A 78 -16.12 18.34 -3.53
N SER A 79 -16.77 18.37 -4.69
CA SER A 79 -16.20 17.83 -5.94
C SER A 79 -14.93 18.53 -6.40
N THR A 80 -14.68 19.75 -5.95
CA THR A 80 -13.50 20.57 -6.27
C THR A 80 -12.36 20.42 -5.27
N HIS A 81 -12.57 19.75 -4.12
CA HIS A 81 -11.50 19.52 -3.17
C HIS A 81 -10.55 18.44 -3.69
N ASN A 82 -9.27 18.62 -3.39
CA ASN A 82 -8.25 17.59 -3.59
C ASN A 82 -8.31 16.60 -2.44
N MET A 83 -8.20 15.32 -2.79
CA MET A 83 -8.06 14.20 -1.88
C MET A 83 -6.69 13.57 -2.11
N ASP A 84 -6.07 13.07 -1.06
CA ASP A 84 -4.83 12.32 -1.16
C ASP A 84 -5.12 10.92 -1.70
N VAL A 85 -4.39 10.54 -2.75
CA VAL A 85 -4.43 9.20 -3.33
C VAL A 85 -3.14 8.48 -2.97
N PRO A 86 -3.18 7.31 -2.31
CA PRO A 86 -1.98 6.57 -1.96
C PRO A 86 -1.37 5.92 -3.21
N VAL A 87 -0.05 5.91 -3.28
CA VAL A 87 0.68 5.16 -4.32
C VAL A 87 0.76 3.70 -3.88
N VAL A 88 -0.18 2.88 -4.37
CA VAL A 88 -0.19 1.44 -4.10
C VAL A 88 0.63 0.73 -5.17
N LYS A 89 1.73 0.09 -4.76
CA LYS A 89 2.56 -0.77 -5.62
C LYS A 89 2.35 -2.22 -5.20
N ARG A 90 2.02 -3.08 -6.16
CA ARG A 90 2.07 -4.53 -5.98
C ARG A 90 3.39 -5.02 -6.53
N ARG A 91 4.05 -5.90 -5.80
CA ARG A 91 5.24 -6.63 -6.24
C ARG A 91 5.01 -8.09 -5.93
N GLU A 92 5.44 -8.94 -6.84
CA GLU A 92 5.35 -10.38 -6.68
C GLU A 92 6.65 -10.85 -6.04
N PHE A 93 6.52 -11.63 -4.97
CA PHE A 93 7.66 -12.29 -4.33
C PHE A 93 7.45 -13.79 -4.31
N ILE A 94 8.55 -14.52 -4.38
CA ILE A 94 8.59 -15.96 -4.20
C ILE A 94 8.80 -16.25 -2.72
N LEU A 95 7.86 -16.94 -2.10
CA LEU A 95 8.03 -17.43 -0.73
C LEU A 95 9.01 -18.61 -0.71
N MET A 96 10.09 -18.48 0.06
CA MET A 96 11.06 -19.55 0.30
C MET A 96 10.84 -20.19 1.67
N SER A 97 11.06 -19.38 2.71
CA SER A 97 11.00 -19.64 4.15
C SER A 97 9.71 -19.25 4.84
N ILE A 98 9.26 -19.97 5.87
CA ILE A 98 8.61 -19.30 7.01
C ILE A 98 9.40 -19.69 8.28
N GLU A 99 10.03 -18.70 8.92
CA GLU A 99 10.85 -18.89 10.12
C GLU A 99 10.35 -17.98 11.24
N ASP A 100 10.08 -18.52 12.43
CA ASP A 100 9.62 -17.77 13.61
C ASP A 100 8.42 -16.82 13.39
N GLY A 101 7.59 -17.09 12.38
CA GLY A 101 6.42 -16.27 12.01
C GLY A 101 6.73 -15.13 11.04
N PHE A 102 7.95 -15.05 10.53
CA PHE A 102 8.36 -14.17 9.44
C PHE A 102 8.48 -14.98 8.14
N CYS A 103 8.12 -14.34 7.02
CA CYS A 103 8.25 -14.92 5.69
C CYS A 103 9.61 -14.53 5.11
N SER A 104 10.39 -15.50 4.63
CA SER A 104 11.53 -15.23 3.76
C SER A 104 11.07 -15.20 2.33
N LEU A 105 11.05 -14.01 1.76
CA LEU A 105 10.58 -13.70 0.42
C LEU A 105 11.77 -13.39 -0.49
N MET A 106 11.76 -13.88 -1.72
CA MET A 106 12.75 -13.55 -2.75
C MET A 106 12.09 -12.77 -3.88
N ASP A 107 12.68 -11.64 -4.26
CA ASP A 107 12.29 -10.91 -5.46
C ASP A 107 12.81 -11.67 -6.70
N PRO A 108 11.96 -12.13 -7.63
CA PRO A 108 12.41 -12.88 -8.80
C PRO A 108 13.22 -12.03 -9.80
N GLU A 109 13.11 -10.70 -9.76
CA GLU A 109 13.80 -9.81 -10.69
C GLU A 109 15.17 -9.41 -10.17
N THR A 110 15.28 -9.04 -8.89
CA THR A 110 16.55 -8.55 -8.31
C THR A 110 17.33 -9.65 -7.58
N CYS A 111 16.69 -10.79 -7.31
CA CYS A 111 17.21 -11.85 -6.43
C CYS A 111 17.44 -11.38 -4.98
N ASP A 112 16.85 -10.26 -4.57
CA ASP A 112 16.95 -9.76 -3.21
C ASP A 112 16.10 -10.60 -2.27
N LEU A 113 16.65 -10.89 -1.09
CA LEU A 113 15.95 -11.59 -0.01
C LEU A 113 15.35 -10.59 0.98
N LYS A 114 14.14 -10.89 1.44
CA LYS A 114 13.34 -10.03 2.29
C LYS A 114 12.73 -10.87 3.41
N ASP A 115 13.22 -10.65 4.64
CA ASP A 115 12.81 -11.39 5.84
C ASP A 115 12.05 -10.50 6.85
N ASP A 116 11.73 -9.26 6.48
CA ASP A 116 11.09 -8.27 7.36
C ASP A 116 9.56 -8.39 7.43
N LEU A 117 8.97 -9.29 6.64
CA LEU A 117 7.53 -9.38 6.47
C LEU A 117 6.93 -10.47 7.38
N LYS A 118 6.13 -10.04 8.35
CA LYS A 118 5.41 -10.96 9.23
C LYS A 118 4.29 -11.66 8.46
N MET A 119 4.08 -12.94 8.77
CA MET A 119 2.97 -13.71 8.23
C MET A 119 1.63 -12.99 8.44
N PRO A 120 0.80 -12.84 7.39
CA PRO A 120 -0.54 -12.27 7.54
C PRO A 120 -1.40 -13.16 8.45
N GLU A 121 -2.23 -12.52 9.27
CA GLU A 121 -3.17 -13.21 10.14
C GLU A 121 -4.44 -13.62 9.38
N GLY A 122 -5.10 -14.70 9.83
CA GLY A 122 -6.37 -15.17 9.28
C GLY A 122 -6.22 -16.24 8.20
N GLU A 123 -7.27 -16.41 7.39
CA GLU A 123 -7.39 -17.48 6.40
C GLU A 123 -6.26 -17.44 5.35
N LEU A 124 -5.88 -16.24 4.92
CA LEU A 124 -4.77 -16.02 3.98
C LEU A 124 -3.46 -16.61 4.53
N GLY A 125 -3.21 -16.43 5.83
CA GLY A 125 -2.02 -16.97 6.46
C GLY A 125 -2.01 -18.49 6.53
N THR A 126 -3.15 -19.11 6.81
CA THR A 126 -3.29 -20.56 6.78
C THR A 126 -3.08 -21.11 5.37
N GLN A 127 -3.67 -20.48 4.35
CA GLN A 127 -3.50 -20.88 2.96
C GLN A 127 -2.04 -20.83 2.50
N ILE A 128 -1.29 -19.79 2.89
CA ILE A 128 0.14 -19.66 2.56
C ILE A 128 0.96 -20.79 3.19
N LYS A 129 0.70 -21.13 4.45
CA LYS A 129 1.37 -22.25 5.13
C LYS A 129 1.05 -23.59 4.48
N GLU A 130 -0.22 -23.84 4.19
CA GLU A 130 -0.64 -25.08 3.52
C GLU A 130 -0.06 -25.20 2.11
N ALA A 131 0.08 -24.10 1.39
CA ALA A 131 0.70 -24.08 0.06
C ALA A 131 2.21 -24.38 0.12
N LEU A 132 2.90 -23.88 1.16
CA LEU A 132 4.30 -24.20 1.41
C LEU A 132 4.49 -25.68 1.80
N ASP A 133 3.65 -26.21 2.69
CA ASP A 133 3.71 -27.60 3.15
C ASP A 133 3.42 -28.62 2.03
N LYS A 134 2.71 -28.22 0.97
CA LYS A 134 2.39 -29.07 -0.18
C LYS A 134 3.50 -29.14 -1.23
N ASP A 135 4.64 -28.47 -1.02
CA ASP A 135 5.81 -28.47 -1.91
C ASP A 135 5.46 -28.06 -3.36
N GLU A 136 4.39 -27.28 -3.55
CA GLU A 136 4.15 -26.54 -4.79
C GLU A 136 5.07 -25.31 -4.77
N GLY A 137 6.36 -25.53 -5.08
CA GLY A 137 7.50 -24.61 -4.89
C GLY A 137 7.48 -23.27 -5.66
N SER A 138 6.36 -22.57 -5.72
CA SER A 138 6.26 -21.18 -6.17
C SER A 138 4.91 -20.58 -5.74
N VAL A 139 4.76 -20.24 -4.46
CA VAL A 139 3.62 -19.42 -4.02
C VAL A 139 3.92 -17.98 -4.40
N LEU A 140 3.26 -17.49 -5.46
CA LEU A 140 3.28 -16.08 -5.85
C LEU A 140 2.43 -15.27 -4.87
N VAL A 141 3.07 -14.42 -4.07
CA VAL A 141 2.39 -13.50 -3.16
C VAL A 141 2.29 -12.13 -3.83
N SER A 142 1.06 -11.62 -4.07
CA SER A 142 0.77 -10.38 -4.82
C SER A 142 0.03 -9.32 -4.00
#